data_AF-L8M6B0-F1
#
_entry.id   AF-L8M6B0-F1
#
_cell.length_a   1.000
_cell.length_b   1.000
_cell.length_c   1.000
_cell.angle_alpha   90.00
_cell.angle_beta   90.00
_cell.angle_gamma   90.00
#
_symmetry.space_group_name_H-M   'P 1'
#
loop_
_entity.id
_entity.type
_entity.pdbx_description
1 polymer ?
#
loop_
_entity_poly.entity_id
_entity_poly.type
_entity_poly.pdbx_seq_one_letter_code
_entity_poly.pdbx_strand_id
1 'polypeptide(L)'
;MSQFNSDNIETKNLTQLPSSFEEAAAMVKKFALLEIQQESEQKQLYYHSCDHAYAVQKRADIVFKAIEPFVSAECPASITRLKHLIDICAIAHDMVQEFLPNTEVHTSRKRQPGVSEAATIVKLIEYIELINSKNNNVIFTDSDIKIIRESITATICLYDIEDNSIYQPYLYSTNKEILLSARIMALADIGSLGIEGINAYFQEGNLIFLEENPDIVPIIAAQEYLKQPELAESLRQRLLQRARFQVNFAKGREARFLREVSGLPPGAISILRNEVFKFLNHETISTIESMTPTSDNTELTKLIDFFALKKLITE
;
A
#
# COMPACT_ATOMS: atom_id res chain seq x y z
N MET A 1 -3.71 -15.54 -22.35
CA MET A 1 -4.62 -14.44 -22.74
C MET A 1 -6.01 -14.82 -22.29
N SER A 2 -6.33 -14.52 -21.04
CA SER A 2 -7.67 -14.71 -20.48
C SER A 2 -8.55 -13.60 -21.03
N GLN A 3 -9.65 -13.97 -21.70
CA GLN A 3 -10.71 -13.01 -22.02
C GLN A 3 -11.26 -12.50 -20.69
N PHE A 4 -10.96 -11.23 -20.38
CA PHE A 4 -11.65 -10.50 -19.33
C PHE A 4 -13.14 -10.57 -19.65
N ASN A 5 -13.88 -11.33 -18.84
CA ASN A 5 -15.32 -11.41 -18.91
C ASN A 5 -15.85 -10.07 -18.38
N SER A 6 -16.09 -9.12 -19.28
CA SER A 6 -16.62 -7.77 -19.01
C SER A 6 -18.01 -7.76 -18.38
N ASP A 7 -18.62 -8.93 -18.19
CA ASP A 7 -20.03 -9.09 -17.82
C ASP A 7 -20.30 -9.13 -16.31
N ASN A 8 -19.26 -9.04 -15.46
CA ASN A 8 -19.41 -9.09 -14.00
C ASN A 8 -19.17 -7.76 -13.27
N ILE A 9 -18.78 -6.69 -13.98
CA ILE A 9 -18.78 -5.36 -13.34
C ILE A 9 -20.25 -5.01 -13.09
N GLU A 10 -20.57 -4.49 -11.90
CA GLU A 10 -21.83 -3.84 -11.51
C GLU A 10 -22.25 -2.65 -12.42
N THR A 11 -21.86 -2.65 -13.70
CA THR A 11 -22.31 -1.81 -14.82
C THR A 11 -23.83 -1.66 -14.92
N LYS A 12 -24.60 -2.61 -14.35
CA LYS A 12 -26.06 -2.61 -14.33
C LYS A 12 -26.71 -1.61 -13.35
N ASN A 13 -25.97 -0.99 -12.42
CA ASN A 13 -26.55 -0.14 -11.37
C ASN A 13 -25.98 1.28 -11.27
N LEU A 14 -25.57 1.90 -12.39
CA LEU A 14 -25.51 3.38 -12.44
C LEU A 14 -26.94 3.93 -12.58
N THR A 15 -27.76 3.76 -11.54
CA THR A 15 -29.16 4.21 -11.51
C THR A 15 -29.28 5.72 -11.32
N GLN A 16 -28.24 6.37 -10.78
CA GLN A 16 -28.13 7.81 -10.63
C GLN A 16 -26.75 8.27 -11.11
N LEU A 17 -26.74 9.24 -12.02
CA LEU A 17 -25.51 9.85 -12.53
C LEU A 17 -25.05 10.96 -11.59
N PRO A 18 -23.73 11.13 -11.37
CA PRO A 18 -23.22 12.20 -10.55
C PRO A 18 -23.43 13.55 -11.26
N SER A 19 -23.88 14.55 -10.49
CA SER A 19 -24.10 15.92 -10.95
C SER A 19 -22.87 16.82 -10.76
N SER A 20 -21.88 16.35 -9.99
CA SER A 20 -20.65 17.07 -9.68
C SER A 20 -19.43 16.15 -9.69
N PHE A 21 -18.24 16.74 -9.71
CA PHE A 21 -16.99 15.99 -9.58
C PHE A 21 -16.86 15.28 -8.23
N GLU A 22 -17.30 15.93 -7.15
CA GLU A 22 -17.26 15.35 -5.80
C GLU A 22 -18.13 14.09 -5.71
N GLU A 23 -19.36 14.15 -6.25
CA GLU A 23 -20.26 12.99 -6.32
C GLU A 23 -19.64 11.87 -7.15
N ALA A 24 -19.05 12.20 -8.29
CA ALA A 24 -18.39 11.22 -9.14
C ALA A 24 -17.17 10.59 -8.45
N ALA A 25 -16.36 11.38 -7.76
CA ALA A 25 -15.23 10.89 -6.97
C ALA A 25 -15.69 9.96 -5.84
N ALA A 26 -16.81 10.27 -5.17
CA ALA A 26 -17.40 9.38 -4.17
C ALA A 26 -17.86 8.05 -4.78
N MET A 27 -18.47 8.08 -5.97
CA MET A 27 -18.86 6.86 -6.69
C MET A 27 -17.66 6.00 -7.08
N VAL A 28 -16.59 6.61 -7.60
CA VAL A 28 -15.35 5.90 -7.96
C VAL A 28 -14.70 5.25 -6.73
N LYS A 29 -14.64 5.95 -5.59
CA LYS A 29 -14.14 5.38 -4.33
C LYS A 29 -15.00 4.21 -3.86
N LYS A 30 -16.32 4.33 -3.94
CA LYS A 30 -17.24 3.25 -3.57
C LYS A 30 -17.03 2.02 -4.45
N PHE A 31 -16.88 2.21 -5.76
CA PHE A 31 -16.54 1.12 -6.69
C PHE A 31 -15.23 0.44 -6.29
N ALA A 32 -14.16 1.21 -6.07
CA ALA A 32 -12.87 0.64 -5.67
C ALA A 32 -12.93 -0.16 -4.36
N LEU A 33 -13.68 0.31 -3.35
CA LEU A 33 -13.86 -0.43 -2.09
C LEU A 33 -14.59 -1.76 -2.28
N LEU A 34 -15.60 -1.81 -3.15
CA LEU A 34 -16.31 -3.06 -3.47
C LEU A 34 -15.38 -4.06 -4.16
N GLU A 35 -14.55 -3.58 -5.09
CA GLU A 35 -13.55 -4.40 -5.78
C GLU A 35 -12.48 -4.92 -4.81
N ILE A 36 -11.96 -4.08 -3.92
CA ILE A 36 -11.01 -4.49 -2.87
C ILE A 36 -11.61 -5.55 -1.97
N GLN A 37 -12.88 -5.40 -1.56
CA GLN A 37 -13.55 -6.39 -0.73
C GLN A 37 -13.62 -7.75 -1.45
N GLN A 38 -14.08 -7.76 -2.71
CA GLN A 38 -14.17 -8.98 -3.50
C GLN A 38 -12.80 -9.64 -3.70
N GLU A 39 -11.78 -8.85 -4.05
CA GLU A 39 -10.40 -9.31 -4.24
C GLU A 39 -9.82 -9.88 -2.94
N SER A 40 -10.07 -9.21 -1.81
CA SER A 40 -9.61 -9.63 -0.48
C SER A 40 -10.19 -10.98 -0.08
N GLU A 41 -11.49 -11.16 -0.28
CA GLU A 41 -12.20 -12.42 0.02
C GLU A 41 -11.72 -13.55 -0.91
N GLN A 42 -11.66 -13.30 -2.22
CA GLN A 42 -11.30 -14.31 -3.22
C GLN A 42 -9.84 -14.76 -3.11
N LYS A 43 -8.92 -13.85 -2.80
CA LYS A 43 -7.48 -14.10 -2.78
C LYS A 43 -6.94 -14.25 -1.36
N GLN A 44 -7.77 -14.16 -0.32
CA GLN A 44 -7.36 -14.21 1.09
C GLN A 44 -6.31 -13.14 1.41
N LEU A 45 -6.60 -11.89 1.06
CA LEU A 45 -5.71 -10.76 1.31
C LEU A 45 -5.84 -10.30 2.76
N TYR A 46 -4.76 -10.42 3.53
CA TYR A 46 -4.73 -9.98 4.93
C TYR A 46 -4.32 -8.51 5.06
N TYR A 47 -3.53 -7.99 4.11
CA TYR A 47 -3.01 -6.63 4.18
C TYR A 47 -3.67 -5.71 3.16
N HIS A 48 -3.67 -6.06 1.86
CA HIS A 48 -4.24 -5.20 0.82
C HIS A 48 -5.77 -5.30 0.82
N SER A 49 -6.38 -4.70 1.85
CA SER A 49 -7.80 -4.72 2.17
C SER A 49 -8.37 -3.30 2.28
N CYS A 50 -9.68 -3.18 2.54
CA CYS A 50 -10.31 -1.87 2.77
C CYS A 50 -9.67 -1.10 3.94
N ASP A 51 -9.23 -1.80 4.98
CA ASP A 51 -8.59 -1.17 6.13
C ASP A 51 -7.27 -0.50 5.73
N HIS A 52 -6.48 -1.16 4.89
CA HIS A 52 -5.26 -0.58 4.34
C HIS A 52 -5.58 0.63 3.44
N ALA A 53 -6.55 0.51 2.55
CA ALA A 53 -6.97 1.62 1.69
C ALA A 53 -7.38 2.87 2.51
N TYR A 54 -8.15 2.69 3.59
CA TYR A 54 -8.51 3.79 4.49
C TYR A 54 -7.31 4.33 5.28
N ALA A 55 -6.38 3.48 5.71
CA ALA A 55 -5.17 3.91 6.39
C ALA A 55 -4.29 4.78 5.46
N VAL A 56 -4.12 4.37 4.20
CA VAL A 56 -3.38 5.14 3.19
C VAL A 56 -4.08 6.46 2.89
N GLN A 57 -5.42 6.47 2.76
CA GLN A 57 -6.17 7.73 2.61
C GLN A 57 -5.93 8.68 3.78
N LYS A 58 -6.03 8.20 5.01
CA LYS A 58 -5.78 9.00 6.20
C LYS A 58 -4.35 9.58 6.21
N ARG A 59 -3.34 8.78 5.85
CA ARG A 59 -1.96 9.25 5.74
C ARG A 59 -1.79 10.28 4.63
N ALA A 60 -2.38 10.05 3.47
CA ALA A 60 -2.37 10.99 2.35
C ALA A 60 -2.98 12.34 2.76
N ASP A 61 -4.06 12.32 3.54
CA ASP A 61 -4.70 13.53 4.08
C ASP A 61 -3.80 14.30 5.06
N ILE A 62 -3.09 13.59 5.94
CA ILE A 62 -2.13 14.20 6.86
C ILE A 62 -1.00 14.87 6.07
N VAL A 63 -0.42 14.16 5.09
CA VAL A 63 0.65 14.68 4.24
C VAL A 63 0.16 15.88 3.43
N PHE A 64 -1.02 15.78 2.80
CA PHE A 64 -1.60 16.86 2.00
C PHE A 64 -1.83 18.13 2.82
N LYS A 65 -2.44 18.03 4.01
CA LYS A 65 -2.68 19.18 4.89
C LYS A 65 -1.38 19.86 5.35
N ALA A 66 -0.32 19.07 5.56
CA ALA A 66 0.98 19.61 5.96
C ALA A 66 1.65 20.42 4.83
N ILE A 67 1.44 20.03 3.57
CA ILE A 67 2.09 20.69 2.42
C ILE A 67 1.21 21.77 1.77
N GLU A 68 -0.12 21.70 1.93
CA GLU A 68 -1.10 22.60 1.32
C GLU A 68 -0.76 24.09 1.49
N PRO A 69 -0.34 24.59 2.67
CA PRO A 69 0.02 26.00 2.84
C PRO A 69 1.18 26.48 1.95
N PHE A 70 2.04 25.56 1.49
CA PHE A 70 3.22 25.87 0.68
C PHE A 70 2.97 25.78 -0.83
N VAL A 71 1.85 25.18 -1.24
CA VAL A 71 1.50 24.96 -2.66
C VAL A 71 0.21 25.67 -3.07
N SER A 72 -0.57 26.17 -2.10
CA SER A 72 -1.89 26.74 -2.33
C SER A 72 -1.91 28.14 -2.96
N ALA A 73 -0.76 28.82 -2.99
CA ALA A 73 -0.65 30.19 -3.47
C ALA A 73 -0.96 30.35 -4.98
N GLU A 74 -1.00 29.26 -5.75
CA GLU A 74 -1.05 29.34 -7.22
C GLU A 74 -2.42 29.03 -7.85
N CYS A 75 -3.35 28.29 -7.21
CA CYS A 75 -4.76 28.15 -7.67
C CYS A 75 -5.67 27.35 -6.70
N PRO A 76 -6.55 27.98 -5.90
CA PRO A 76 -7.38 27.28 -4.89
C PRO A 76 -8.40 26.28 -5.46
N ALA A 77 -9.05 26.57 -6.60
CA ALA A 77 -10.03 25.66 -7.21
C ALA A 77 -9.39 24.35 -7.70
N SER A 78 -8.08 24.37 -8.01
CA SER A 78 -7.32 23.17 -8.35
C SER A 78 -7.05 22.29 -7.12
N ILE A 79 -6.96 22.86 -5.92
CA ILE A 79 -6.59 22.16 -4.68
C ILE A 79 -7.70 21.21 -4.23
N THR A 80 -8.96 21.67 -4.17
CA THR A 80 -10.09 20.79 -3.80
C THR A 80 -10.23 19.63 -4.77
N ARG A 81 -10.09 19.90 -6.07
CA ARG A 81 -10.11 18.85 -7.10
C ARG A 81 -8.96 17.86 -6.91
N LEU A 82 -7.74 18.37 -6.68
CA LEU A 82 -6.55 17.55 -6.41
C LEU A 82 -6.72 16.66 -5.18
N LYS A 83 -7.30 17.19 -4.10
CA LYS A 83 -7.58 16.43 -2.88
C LYS A 83 -8.50 15.23 -3.16
N HIS A 84 -9.57 15.43 -3.91
CA HIS A 84 -10.45 14.33 -4.31
C HIS A 84 -9.74 13.30 -5.23
N LEU A 85 -8.82 13.73 -6.10
CA LEU A 85 -8.02 12.81 -6.90
C LEU A 85 -7.06 11.99 -6.03
N ILE A 86 -6.42 12.61 -5.03
CA ILE A 86 -5.60 11.92 -4.03
C ILE A 86 -6.46 10.90 -3.28
N ASP A 87 -7.68 11.26 -2.88
CA ASP A 87 -8.61 10.34 -2.20
C ASP A 87 -8.99 9.14 -3.07
N ILE A 88 -9.24 9.37 -4.37
CA ILE A 88 -9.48 8.29 -5.32
C ILE A 88 -8.26 7.37 -5.40
N CYS A 89 -7.06 7.93 -5.56
CA CYS A 89 -5.84 7.14 -5.66
C CYS A 89 -5.56 6.35 -4.39
N ALA A 90 -5.71 6.97 -3.22
CA ALA A 90 -5.47 6.31 -1.94
C ALA A 90 -6.43 5.15 -1.68
N ILE A 91 -7.71 5.31 -2.02
CA ILE A 91 -8.66 4.22 -1.91
C ILE A 91 -8.41 3.13 -2.95
N ALA A 92 -8.03 3.49 -4.17
CA ALA A 92 -8.01 2.54 -5.28
C ALA A 92 -6.65 1.90 -5.57
N HIS A 93 -5.52 2.40 -5.05
CA HIS A 93 -4.18 1.99 -5.52
C HIS A 93 -3.91 0.47 -5.48
N ASP A 94 -4.54 -0.24 -4.56
CA ASP A 94 -4.44 -1.70 -4.40
C ASP A 94 -5.73 -2.45 -4.75
N MET A 95 -6.58 -1.85 -5.59
CA MET A 95 -7.86 -2.42 -6.00
C MET A 95 -7.76 -3.80 -6.65
N VAL A 96 -6.62 -4.12 -7.28
CA VAL A 96 -6.35 -5.43 -7.91
C VAL A 96 -5.01 -5.94 -7.42
N GLN A 97 -4.95 -7.20 -6.94
CA GLN A 97 -3.70 -7.86 -6.57
C GLN A 97 -3.38 -9.06 -7.46
N GLU A 98 -2.29 -8.98 -8.23
CA GLU A 98 -1.85 -10.05 -9.13
C GLU A 98 -0.66 -10.83 -8.57
N PHE A 99 -0.83 -12.14 -8.43
CA PHE A 99 0.22 -13.05 -7.97
C PHE A 99 0.69 -13.95 -9.12
N LEU A 100 1.99 -14.24 -9.13
CA LEU A 100 2.54 -15.28 -10.00
C LEU A 100 1.99 -16.65 -9.56
N PRO A 101 1.72 -17.57 -10.50
CA PRO A 101 1.32 -18.93 -10.17
C PRO A 101 2.32 -19.57 -9.19
N ASN A 102 1.81 -20.13 -8.10
CA ASN A 102 2.63 -20.86 -7.15
C ASN A 102 2.54 -22.36 -7.42
N THR A 103 3.68 -22.99 -7.72
CA THR A 103 3.77 -24.42 -8.03
C THR A 103 4.27 -25.25 -6.86
N GLU A 104 4.80 -24.61 -5.80
CA GLU A 104 5.44 -25.28 -4.67
C GLU A 104 4.61 -25.10 -3.39
N VAL A 105 4.36 -26.20 -2.69
CA VAL A 105 3.66 -26.18 -1.40
C VAL A 105 4.54 -25.49 -0.35
N HIS A 106 3.93 -24.75 0.57
CA HIS A 106 4.63 -24.08 1.68
C HIS A 106 5.65 -23.01 1.28
N THR A 107 5.41 -22.35 0.16
CA THR A 107 6.22 -21.23 -0.31
C THR A 107 5.40 -19.94 -0.33
N SER A 108 6.09 -18.81 -0.18
CA SER A 108 5.47 -17.50 -0.24
C SER A 108 4.98 -17.21 -1.66
N ARG A 109 3.81 -16.57 -1.76
CA ARG A 109 3.32 -15.97 -3.00
C ARG A 109 4.33 -14.95 -3.51
N LYS A 110 4.42 -14.82 -4.83
CA LYS A 110 5.29 -13.83 -5.49
C LYS A 110 4.45 -12.88 -6.32
N ARG A 111 4.88 -11.63 -6.40
CA ARG A 111 4.29 -10.59 -7.23
C ARG A 111 5.32 -10.11 -8.24
N GLN A 112 4.85 -9.67 -9.41
CA GLN A 112 5.69 -8.97 -10.36
C GLN A 112 5.47 -7.46 -10.17
N PRO A 113 6.54 -6.67 -9.96
CA PRO A 113 6.40 -5.22 -9.73
C PRO A 113 5.63 -4.54 -10.86
N GLY A 114 4.66 -3.68 -10.49
CA GLY A 114 3.89 -2.86 -11.42
C GLY A 114 2.70 -3.56 -12.09
N VAL A 115 2.53 -4.88 -11.92
CA VAL A 115 1.43 -5.61 -12.57
C VAL A 115 0.10 -5.31 -11.88
N SER A 116 0.06 -5.36 -10.54
CA SER A 116 -1.13 -5.01 -9.75
C SER A 116 -1.56 -3.56 -9.98
N GLU A 117 -0.62 -2.63 -9.96
CA GLU A 117 -0.86 -1.20 -10.14
C GLU A 117 -1.35 -0.90 -11.56
N ALA A 118 -0.76 -1.54 -12.58
CA ALA A 118 -1.22 -1.41 -13.96
C ALA A 118 -2.65 -1.95 -14.15
N ALA A 119 -2.96 -3.11 -13.57
CA ALA A 119 -4.31 -3.70 -13.62
C ALA A 119 -5.35 -2.81 -12.91
N THR A 120 -5.00 -2.31 -11.72
CA THR A 120 -5.78 -1.32 -10.98
C THR A 120 -6.07 -0.08 -11.82
N ILE A 121 -5.04 0.51 -12.43
CA ILE A 121 -5.17 1.70 -13.26
C ILE A 121 -6.12 1.47 -14.43
N VAL A 122 -5.98 0.34 -15.14
CA VAL A 122 -6.85 0.00 -16.28
C VAL A 122 -8.30 -0.08 -15.83
N LYS A 123 -8.58 -0.91 -14.82
CA LYS A 123 -9.94 -1.16 -14.33
C LYS A 123 -10.61 0.10 -13.76
N LEU A 124 -9.85 0.94 -13.06
CA LEU A 124 -10.35 2.20 -12.50
C LEU A 124 -10.72 3.20 -13.60
N ILE A 125 -9.89 3.31 -14.63
CA ILE A 125 -10.11 4.23 -15.74
C ILE A 125 -11.28 3.79 -16.59
N GLU A 126 -11.44 2.49 -16.86
CA GLU A 126 -12.62 1.96 -17.55
C GLU A 126 -13.92 2.35 -16.83
N TYR A 127 -13.94 2.28 -15.49
CA TYR A 127 -15.08 2.73 -14.70
C TYR A 127 -15.32 4.25 -14.77
N ILE A 128 -14.25 5.06 -14.76
CA ILE A 128 -14.33 6.51 -14.93
C ILE A 128 -14.84 6.89 -16.32
N GLU A 129 -14.37 6.22 -17.37
CA GLU A 129 -14.82 6.40 -18.76
C GLU A 129 -16.30 6.03 -18.91
N LEU A 130 -16.78 5.01 -18.19
CA LEU A 130 -18.19 4.68 -18.11
C LEU A 130 -19.02 5.81 -17.47
N ILE A 131 -18.54 6.43 -16.39
CA ILE A 131 -19.21 7.58 -15.76
C ILE A 131 -19.26 8.77 -16.72
N ASN A 132 -18.13 9.09 -17.38
CA ASN A 132 -18.04 10.18 -18.33
C ASN A 132 -18.95 9.97 -19.55
N SER A 133 -18.98 8.77 -20.12
CA SER A 133 -19.79 8.47 -21.32
C SER A 133 -21.29 8.52 -21.08
N LYS A 134 -21.74 8.23 -19.85
CA LYS A 134 -23.16 8.33 -19.47
C LYS A 134 -23.57 9.74 -19.05
N ASN A 135 -22.62 10.64 -18.80
CA ASN A 135 -22.90 12.02 -18.46
C ASN A 135 -22.88 12.92 -19.69
N ASN A 136 -23.77 13.93 -19.71
CA ASN A 136 -23.81 14.91 -20.79
C ASN A 136 -22.59 15.86 -20.79
N ASN A 137 -21.83 15.90 -19.69
CA ASN A 137 -20.63 16.70 -19.50
C ASN A 137 -19.47 15.81 -19.06
N VAL A 138 -18.25 16.12 -19.52
CA VAL A 138 -17.04 15.45 -19.05
C VAL A 138 -16.78 15.83 -17.59
N ILE A 139 -16.84 14.85 -16.69
CA ILE A 139 -16.63 15.08 -15.24
C ILE A 139 -15.15 14.92 -14.89
N PHE A 140 -14.50 13.88 -15.43
CA PHE A 140 -13.06 13.65 -15.33
C PHE A 140 -12.38 14.01 -16.65
N THR A 141 -11.41 14.90 -16.60
CA THR A 141 -10.59 15.35 -17.74
C THR A 141 -9.38 14.43 -17.93
N ASP A 142 -8.73 14.52 -19.10
CA ASP A 142 -7.48 13.80 -19.37
C ASP A 142 -6.37 14.13 -18.36
N SER A 143 -6.36 15.37 -17.83
CA SER A 143 -5.42 15.78 -16.79
C SER A 143 -5.67 15.01 -15.48
N ASP A 144 -6.92 14.75 -15.12
CA ASP A 144 -7.26 13.97 -13.93
C ASP A 144 -6.84 12.51 -14.10
N ILE A 145 -7.08 11.95 -15.29
CA ILE A 145 -6.64 10.59 -15.63
C ILE A 145 -5.12 10.48 -15.54
N LYS A 146 -4.37 11.49 -16.02
CA LYS A 146 -2.92 11.53 -15.87
C LYS A 146 -2.49 11.53 -14.40
N ILE A 147 -3.11 12.35 -13.55
CA ILE A 147 -2.84 12.39 -12.11
C ILE A 147 -3.09 11.01 -11.49
N ILE A 148 -4.22 10.38 -11.79
CA ILE A 148 -4.56 9.05 -11.27
C ILE A 148 -3.52 8.01 -11.68
N ARG A 149 -3.20 7.93 -12.99
CA ARG A 149 -2.19 7.00 -13.52
C ARG A 149 -0.86 7.17 -12.82
N GLU A 150 -0.34 8.39 -12.77
CA GLU A 150 0.97 8.67 -12.21
C GLU A 150 1.01 8.43 -10.69
N SER A 151 -0.08 8.73 -9.98
CA SER A 151 -0.10 8.59 -8.52
C SER A 151 -0.19 7.15 -8.06
N ILE A 152 -0.96 6.30 -8.76
CA ILE A 152 -0.98 4.86 -8.51
C ILE A 152 0.32 4.21 -8.99
N THR A 153 0.89 4.64 -10.13
CA THR A 153 2.22 4.15 -10.57
C THR A 153 3.32 4.44 -9.54
N ALA A 154 3.18 5.52 -8.76
CA ALA A 154 4.16 5.88 -7.77
C ALA A 154 4.19 4.96 -6.53
N THR A 155 3.18 4.11 -6.33
CA THR A 155 3.16 3.13 -5.22
C THR A 155 3.93 1.85 -5.55
N ILE A 156 4.30 1.64 -6.82
CA ILE A 156 5.09 0.47 -7.25
C ILE A 156 6.37 0.39 -6.42
N CYS A 157 6.55 -0.74 -5.73
CA CYS A 157 7.74 -1.00 -4.94
C CYS A 157 8.74 -1.89 -5.70
N LEU A 158 10.03 -1.57 -5.57
CA LEU A 158 11.14 -2.43 -5.98
C LEU A 158 11.99 -2.82 -4.78
N TYR A 159 12.62 -3.98 -4.87
CA TYR A 159 13.59 -4.44 -3.89
C TYR A 159 14.97 -3.85 -4.18
N ASP A 160 15.58 -3.27 -3.16
CA ASP A 160 16.97 -2.87 -3.16
C ASP A 160 17.81 -3.94 -2.44
N ILE A 161 18.73 -4.57 -3.18
CA ILE A 161 19.60 -5.61 -2.66
C ILE A 161 20.64 -5.04 -1.69
N GLU A 162 21.09 -3.80 -1.91
CA GLU A 162 22.13 -3.17 -1.09
C GLU A 162 21.59 -2.83 0.31
N ASP A 163 20.39 -2.27 0.36
CA ASP A 163 19.72 -1.92 1.63
C ASP A 163 18.90 -3.08 2.22
N ASN A 164 18.73 -4.17 1.47
CA ASN A 164 17.89 -5.31 1.84
C ASN A 164 16.46 -4.87 2.24
N SER A 165 15.92 -3.91 1.48
CA SER A 165 14.71 -3.13 1.76
C SER A 165 13.95 -2.85 0.46
N ILE A 166 12.70 -2.41 0.55
CA ILE A 166 11.95 -1.90 -0.61
C ILE A 166 12.01 -0.37 -0.70
N TYR A 167 11.82 0.15 -1.91
CA TYR A 167 11.67 1.58 -2.20
C TYR A 167 10.73 1.78 -3.40
N GLN A 168 10.19 2.99 -3.55
CA GLN A 168 9.33 3.37 -4.67
C GLN A 168 10.14 4.17 -5.72
N PRO A 169 10.58 3.57 -6.84
CA PRO A 169 11.52 4.17 -7.78
C PRO A 169 10.99 5.45 -8.46
N TYR A 170 9.67 5.64 -8.50
CA TYR A 170 9.05 6.83 -9.08
C TYR A 170 9.60 8.13 -8.49
N LEU A 171 9.90 8.12 -7.18
CA LEU A 171 10.40 9.29 -6.45
C LEU A 171 11.87 9.64 -6.74
N TYR A 172 12.57 8.82 -7.52
CA TYR A 172 14.00 8.95 -7.79
C TYR A 172 14.28 9.28 -9.26
N SER A 173 13.24 9.50 -10.06
CA SER A 173 13.38 9.86 -11.47
C SER A 173 13.98 11.26 -11.62
N THR A 174 15.20 11.33 -12.16
CA THR A 174 15.89 12.62 -12.41
C THR A 174 15.40 13.32 -13.67
N ASN A 175 14.70 12.61 -14.55
CA ASN A 175 14.34 13.09 -15.88
C ASN A 175 12.87 13.53 -15.98
N LYS A 176 12.12 13.46 -14.88
CA LYS A 176 10.69 13.74 -14.85
C LYS A 176 10.35 14.55 -13.61
N GLU A 177 9.54 15.59 -13.79
CA GLU A 177 8.89 16.28 -12.68
C GLU A 177 7.91 15.33 -11.98
N ILE A 178 8.09 15.15 -10.68
CA ILE A 178 7.24 14.28 -9.86
C ILE A 178 6.00 15.07 -9.46
N LEU A 179 4.82 14.63 -9.91
CA LEU A 179 3.56 15.24 -9.50
C LEU A 179 3.39 15.20 -7.98
N LEU A 180 2.80 16.27 -7.43
CA LEU A 180 2.54 16.40 -6.00
C LEU A 180 1.70 15.23 -5.46
N SER A 181 0.63 14.86 -6.17
CA SER A 181 -0.22 13.72 -5.81
C SER A 181 0.54 12.40 -5.79
N ALA A 182 1.42 12.17 -6.76
CA ALA A 182 2.22 10.97 -6.84
C ALA A 182 3.20 10.85 -5.67
N ARG A 183 3.81 11.98 -5.27
CA ARG A 183 4.65 12.03 -4.08
C ARG A 183 3.87 11.75 -2.79
N ILE A 184 2.69 12.36 -2.64
CA ILE A 184 1.83 12.11 -1.48
C ILE A 184 1.45 10.63 -1.40
N MET A 185 1.02 10.04 -2.53
CA MET A 185 0.62 8.65 -2.60
C MET A 185 1.75 7.71 -2.19
N ALA A 186 2.92 7.88 -2.78
CA ALA A 186 4.10 7.09 -2.45
C ALA A 186 4.45 7.18 -0.94
N LEU A 187 4.50 8.40 -0.40
CA LEU A 187 4.78 8.64 1.02
C LEU A 187 3.72 8.07 1.97
N ALA A 188 2.44 8.08 1.57
CA ALA A 188 1.33 7.60 2.37
C ALA A 188 1.27 6.06 2.42
N ASP A 189 1.48 5.41 1.27
CA ASP A 189 1.44 3.96 1.10
C ASP A 189 2.41 3.25 2.08
N ILE A 190 3.69 3.63 2.04
CA ILE A 190 4.74 3.08 2.93
C ILE A 190 5.04 3.98 4.15
N GLY A 191 4.02 4.72 4.61
CA GLY A 191 4.15 5.79 5.60
C GLY A 191 3.88 5.38 7.06
N SER A 192 3.41 4.16 7.32
CA SER A 192 2.93 3.73 8.64
C SER A 192 3.94 3.95 9.76
N LEU A 193 5.18 3.51 9.56
CA LEU A 193 6.24 3.71 10.55
C LEU A 193 6.42 5.19 10.88
N GLY A 194 6.57 6.04 9.88
CA GLY A 194 6.91 7.44 10.08
C GLY A 194 5.80 8.27 10.70
N ILE A 195 4.55 7.95 10.37
CA ILE A 195 3.38 8.73 10.77
C ILE A 195 2.73 8.16 12.04
N GLU A 196 2.59 6.84 12.12
CA GLU A 196 1.80 6.17 13.17
C GLU A 196 2.66 5.41 14.19
N GLY A 197 3.93 5.17 13.86
CA GLY A 197 4.93 4.60 14.78
C GLY A 197 4.98 3.08 14.78
N ILE A 198 5.70 2.54 15.77
CA ILE A 198 6.16 1.14 15.83
C ILE A 198 5.02 0.13 15.85
N ASN A 199 3.92 0.41 16.57
CA ASN A 199 2.82 -0.56 16.70
C ASN A 199 2.09 -0.77 15.35
N ALA A 200 1.78 0.32 14.66
CA ALA A 200 1.16 0.25 13.33
C ALA A 200 2.10 -0.44 12.34
N TYR A 201 3.38 -0.09 12.39
CA TYR A 201 4.42 -0.71 11.57
C TYR A 201 4.49 -2.23 11.72
N PHE A 202 4.54 -2.75 12.95
CA PHE A 202 4.57 -4.20 13.18
C PHE A 202 3.26 -4.88 12.81
N GLN A 203 2.11 -4.24 13.07
CA GLN A 203 0.81 -4.78 12.68
C GLN A 203 0.73 -4.98 11.16
N GLU A 204 1.04 -3.96 10.36
CA GLU A 204 1.08 -4.07 8.90
C GLU A 204 2.12 -5.09 8.44
N GLY A 205 3.31 -5.07 9.05
CA GLY A 205 4.39 -6.01 8.77
C GLY A 205 3.98 -7.47 8.94
N ASN A 206 3.11 -7.76 9.92
CA ASN A 206 2.53 -9.08 10.18
C ASN A 206 1.44 -9.44 9.18
N LEU A 207 0.54 -8.50 8.85
CA LEU A 207 -0.52 -8.72 7.86
C LEU A 207 0.06 -9.04 6.48
N ILE A 208 1.10 -8.31 6.05
CA ILE A 208 1.79 -8.58 4.78
C ILE A 208 2.40 -9.99 4.78
N PHE A 209 3.00 -10.41 5.90
CA PHE A 209 3.57 -11.75 6.01
C PHE A 209 2.52 -12.85 5.82
N LEU A 210 1.36 -12.68 6.46
CA LEU A 210 0.25 -13.62 6.34
C LEU A 210 -0.30 -13.68 4.91
N GLU A 211 -0.42 -12.53 4.26
CA GLU A 211 -0.88 -12.48 2.89
C GLU A 211 0.07 -13.17 1.91
N GLU A 212 1.38 -12.96 2.10
CA GLU A 212 2.41 -13.61 1.31
C GLU A 212 2.48 -15.12 1.60
N ASN A 213 2.01 -15.57 2.77
CA ASN A 213 2.09 -16.96 3.22
C ASN A 213 0.73 -17.45 3.75
N PRO A 214 -0.27 -17.66 2.86
CA PRO A 214 -1.62 -18.04 3.27
C PRO A 214 -1.68 -19.44 3.93
N ASP A 215 -0.64 -20.27 3.75
CA ASP A 215 -0.54 -21.59 4.35
C ASP A 215 -0.25 -21.55 5.86
N ILE A 216 0.27 -20.44 6.38
CA ILE A 216 0.74 -20.35 7.77
C ILE A 216 -0.38 -20.54 8.78
N VAL A 217 -1.51 -19.84 8.61
CA VAL A 217 -2.61 -19.91 9.59
C VAL A 217 -3.12 -21.36 9.73
N PRO A 218 -3.43 -22.09 8.64
CA PRO A 218 -3.74 -23.52 8.70
C PRO A 218 -2.66 -24.37 9.40
N ILE A 219 -1.38 -24.18 9.08
CA ILE A 219 -0.26 -24.96 9.67
C ILE A 219 -0.19 -24.76 11.18
N ILE A 220 -0.31 -23.52 11.66
CA ILE A 220 -0.25 -23.23 13.11
C ILE A 220 -1.50 -23.78 13.79
N ALA A 221 -2.70 -23.59 13.21
CA ALA A 221 -3.96 -24.06 13.78
C ALA A 221 -3.99 -25.58 13.96
N ALA A 222 -3.56 -26.32 12.94
CA ALA A 222 -3.49 -27.79 12.97
C ALA A 222 -2.26 -28.32 13.73
N GLN A 223 -1.37 -27.44 14.19
CA GLN A 223 -0.10 -27.76 14.84
C GLN A 223 0.76 -28.76 14.03
N GLU A 224 0.71 -28.69 12.70
CA GLU A 224 1.39 -29.64 11.81
C GLU A 224 2.90 -29.59 11.97
N TYR A 225 3.45 -28.41 12.27
CA TYR A 225 4.87 -28.18 12.52
C TYR A 225 5.40 -28.99 13.71
N LEU A 226 4.57 -29.38 14.68
CA LEU A 226 5.00 -30.22 15.81
C LEU A 226 5.31 -31.66 15.38
N LYS A 227 4.74 -32.11 14.26
CA LYS A 227 4.86 -33.49 13.77
C LYS A 227 5.91 -33.62 12.66
N GLN A 228 6.33 -32.52 12.06
CA GLN A 228 7.18 -32.48 10.87
C GLN A 228 8.36 -31.51 11.07
N PRO A 229 9.56 -31.99 11.44
CA PRO A 229 10.73 -31.14 11.70
C PRO A 229 11.12 -30.23 10.53
N GLU A 230 11.02 -30.72 9.30
CA GLU A 230 11.33 -29.94 8.09
C GLU A 230 10.35 -28.77 7.91
N LEU A 231 9.06 -28.99 8.18
CA LEU A 231 8.04 -27.95 8.14
C LEU A 231 8.27 -26.90 9.23
N ALA A 232 8.63 -27.34 10.45
CA ALA A 232 8.98 -26.44 11.54
C ALA A 232 10.18 -25.55 11.19
N GLU A 233 11.21 -26.12 10.58
CA GLU A 233 12.38 -25.35 10.16
C GLU A 233 12.07 -24.41 8.99
N SER A 234 11.33 -24.86 7.98
CA SER A 234 10.86 -24.00 6.88
C SER A 234 10.07 -22.80 7.40
N LEU A 235 9.12 -23.05 8.32
CA LEU A 235 8.35 -22.01 8.96
C LEU A 235 9.23 -21.03 9.76
N ARG A 236 10.18 -21.55 10.54
CA ARG A 236 11.13 -20.74 11.32
C ARG A 236 11.94 -19.83 10.42
N GLN A 237 12.44 -20.34 9.30
CA GLN A 237 13.22 -19.57 8.33
C GLN A 237 12.40 -18.45 7.68
N ARG A 238 11.16 -18.74 7.25
CA ARG A 238 10.26 -17.73 6.67
C ARG A 238 9.96 -16.59 7.64
N LEU A 239 9.64 -16.92 8.91
CA LEU A 239 9.40 -15.93 9.95
C LEU A 239 10.66 -15.12 10.29
N LEU A 240 11.81 -15.78 10.42
CA LEU A 240 13.08 -15.12 10.71
C LEU A 240 13.51 -14.17 9.58
N GLN A 241 13.37 -14.61 8.33
CA GLN A 241 13.64 -13.77 7.16
C GLN A 241 12.74 -12.53 7.17
N ARG A 242 11.45 -12.70 7.47
CA ARG A 242 10.52 -11.57 7.57
C ARG A 242 10.87 -10.62 8.71
N ALA A 243 11.25 -11.14 9.88
CA ALA A 243 11.69 -10.33 11.02
C ALA A 243 12.91 -9.46 10.66
N ARG A 244 13.89 -10.04 9.96
CA ARG A 244 15.06 -9.30 9.45
C ARG A 244 14.67 -8.25 8.41
N PHE A 245 13.76 -8.61 7.51
CA PHE A 245 13.27 -7.68 6.49
C PHE A 245 12.59 -6.47 7.12
N GLN A 246 11.78 -6.64 8.17
CA GLN A 246 11.17 -5.50 8.87
C GLN A 246 12.25 -4.54 9.41
N VAL A 247 13.26 -5.04 10.11
CA VAL A 247 14.35 -4.18 10.60
C VAL A 247 15.03 -3.39 9.46
N ASN A 248 15.37 -4.07 8.36
CA ASN A 248 16.04 -3.41 7.23
C ASN A 248 15.12 -2.43 6.50
N PHE A 249 13.84 -2.76 6.39
CA PHE A 249 12.86 -1.86 5.79
C PHE A 249 12.73 -0.56 6.61
N ALA A 250 12.65 -0.67 7.94
CA ALA A 250 12.61 0.50 8.81
C ALA A 250 13.85 1.42 8.62
N LYS A 251 15.04 0.83 8.58
CA LYS A 251 16.30 1.55 8.27
C LYS A 251 16.28 2.21 6.89
N GLY A 252 15.83 1.47 5.88
CA GLY A 252 15.70 1.94 4.52
C GLY A 252 14.78 3.14 4.41
N ARG A 253 13.62 3.13 5.10
CA ARG A 253 12.69 4.26 5.18
C ARG A 253 13.37 5.50 5.75
N GLU A 254 14.07 5.38 6.89
CA GLU A 254 14.78 6.50 7.51
C GLU A 254 15.85 7.08 6.55
N ALA A 255 16.70 6.22 5.99
CA ALA A 255 17.81 6.62 5.12
C ALA A 255 17.37 7.29 3.80
N ARG A 256 16.15 6.99 3.34
CA ARG A 256 15.62 7.46 2.05
C ARG A 256 14.73 8.68 2.15
N PHE A 257 14.12 8.92 3.30
CA PHE A 257 13.08 9.92 3.46
C PHE A 257 13.43 11.31 2.88
N LEU A 258 14.63 11.83 3.14
CA LEU A 258 15.05 13.15 2.63
C LEU A 258 15.09 13.21 1.09
N ARG A 259 15.43 12.12 0.43
CA ARG A 259 15.40 12.03 -1.05
C ARG A 259 13.96 11.96 -1.55
N GLU A 260 13.09 11.24 -0.85
CA GLU A 260 11.69 11.05 -1.22
C GLU A 260 10.84 12.33 -1.11
N VAL A 261 11.24 13.27 -0.25
CA VAL A 261 10.62 14.60 -0.13
C VAL A 261 11.38 15.67 -0.94
N SER A 262 12.47 15.31 -1.63
CA SER A 262 13.28 16.28 -2.37
C SER A 262 12.50 16.90 -3.54
N GLY A 263 12.60 18.22 -3.69
CA GLY A 263 11.82 18.98 -4.68
C GLY A 263 10.54 19.61 -4.14
N LEU A 264 10.13 19.31 -2.90
CA LEU A 264 9.12 20.09 -2.20
C LEU A 264 9.70 21.41 -1.65
N PRO A 265 8.86 22.43 -1.39
CA PRO A 265 9.31 23.65 -0.73
C PRO A 265 10.02 23.36 0.62
N PRO A 266 11.08 24.09 1.00
CA PRO A 266 11.83 23.82 2.23
C PRO A 266 10.96 23.80 3.50
N GLY A 267 9.94 24.68 3.57
CA GLY A 267 8.98 24.69 4.67
C GLY A 267 8.14 23.41 4.76
N ALA A 268 7.69 22.89 3.62
CA ALA A 268 6.97 21.61 3.54
C ALA A 268 7.87 20.45 3.96
N ILE A 269 9.13 20.40 3.50
CA ILE A 269 10.11 19.38 3.90
C ILE A 269 10.32 19.38 5.42
N SER A 270 10.45 20.57 6.02
CA SER A 270 10.63 20.72 7.47
C SER A 270 9.43 20.17 8.26
N ILE A 271 8.20 20.53 7.89
CA ILE A 271 6.99 20.03 8.56
C ILE A 271 6.83 18.53 8.36
N LEU A 272 7.05 18.04 7.13
CA LEU A 272 6.97 16.60 6.85
C LEU A 272 7.96 15.83 7.71
N ARG A 273 9.19 16.31 7.89
CA ARG A 273 10.20 15.64 8.71
C ARG A 273 9.89 15.69 10.21
N ASN A 274 9.54 16.87 10.72
CA ASN A 274 9.52 17.11 12.16
C ASN A 274 8.16 16.84 12.80
N GLU A 275 7.08 16.92 12.03
CA GLU A 275 5.71 16.82 12.56
C GLU A 275 4.96 15.60 12.03
N VAL A 276 5.08 15.32 10.71
CA VAL A 276 4.33 14.23 10.07
C VAL A 276 5.07 12.90 10.20
N PHE A 277 6.28 12.78 9.63
CA PHE A 277 7.12 11.57 9.65
C PHE A 277 8.05 11.53 10.87
N LYS A 278 7.59 12.06 12.01
CA LYS A 278 8.39 12.27 13.22
C LYS A 278 9.02 11.01 13.79
N PHE A 279 8.47 9.83 13.46
CA PHE A 279 8.97 8.53 13.91
C PHE A 279 10.04 7.93 12.97
N LEU A 280 10.33 8.53 11.81
CA LEU A 280 11.51 8.15 11.01
C LEU A 280 12.77 8.76 11.61
N ASN A 281 13.20 8.20 12.73
CA ASN A 281 14.37 8.66 13.48
C ASN A 281 15.12 7.49 14.12
N HIS A 282 16.38 7.73 14.46
CA HIS A 282 17.29 6.74 15.00
C HIS A 282 16.77 6.01 16.25
N GLU A 283 16.13 6.72 17.18
CA GLU A 283 15.59 6.13 18.41
C GLU A 283 14.51 5.08 18.10
N THR A 284 13.63 5.41 17.16
CA THR A 284 12.56 4.50 16.70
C THR A 284 13.16 3.28 16.02
N ILE A 285 14.17 3.48 15.15
CA ILE A 285 14.85 2.37 14.47
C ILE A 285 15.57 1.46 15.46
N SER A 286 16.31 2.00 16.42
CA SER A 286 16.97 1.21 17.47
C SER A 286 15.97 0.45 18.34
N THR A 287 14.80 1.02 18.60
CA THR A 287 13.73 0.34 19.32
C THR A 287 13.22 -0.86 18.52
N ILE A 288 12.94 -0.70 17.22
CA ILE A 288 12.55 -1.79 16.32
C ILE A 288 13.62 -2.89 16.32
N GLU A 289 14.89 -2.54 16.15
CA GLU A 289 16.01 -3.50 16.18
C GLU A 289 16.04 -4.32 17.48
N SER A 290 15.81 -3.67 18.62
CA SER A 290 15.84 -4.32 19.93
C SER A 290 14.65 -5.26 20.19
N MET A 291 13.48 -4.93 19.60
CA MET A 291 12.24 -5.69 19.79
C MET A 291 12.12 -6.87 18.82
N THR A 292 12.75 -6.79 17.65
CA THR A 292 12.59 -7.79 16.59
C THR A 292 13.59 -8.95 16.74
N PRO A 293 13.12 -10.21 16.82
CA PRO A 293 14.01 -11.35 17.01
C PRO A 293 14.70 -11.76 15.70
N THR A 294 15.89 -11.22 15.45
CA THR A 294 16.63 -11.38 14.17
C THR A 294 17.80 -12.37 14.22
N SER A 295 18.11 -12.95 15.38
CA SER A 295 19.25 -13.87 15.54
C SER A 295 19.01 -15.23 14.85
N ASP A 296 20.05 -15.82 14.24
CA ASP A 296 19.95 -17.13 13.55
C ASP A 296 19.44 -18.25 14.47
N ASN A 297 19.75 -18.17 15.75
CA ASN A 297 19.35 -19.15 16.78
C ASN A 297 17.98 -18.86 17.41
N THR A 298 17.20 -17.92 16.86
CA THR A 298 15.84 -17.64 17.36
C THR A 298 14.95 -18.87 17.15
N GLU A 299 14.33 -19.32 18.25
CA GLU A 299 13.38 -20.44 18.25
C GLU A 299 12.06 -20.09 17.54
N LEU A 300 11.45 -21.09 16.92
CA LEU A 300 10.18 -20.96 16.21
C LEU A 300 9.05 -20.40 17.10
N THR A 301 8.98 -20.83 18.35
CA THR A 301 7.98 -20.38 19.34
C THR A 301 8.04 -18.86 19.55
N LYS A 302 9.25 -18.31 19.72
CA LYS A 302 9.47 -16.87 19.88
C LYS A 302 9.06 -16.08 18.64
N LEU A 303 9.30 -16.62 17.44
CA LEU A 303 8.86 -16.02 16.18
C LEU A 303 7.33 -16.03 16.05
N ILE A 304 6.68 -17.17 16.34
CA ILE A 304 5.21 -17.28 16.34
C ILE A 304 4.57 -16.25 17.27
N ASP A 305 5.16 -16.05 18.46
CA ASP A 305 4.67 -15.08 19.44
C ASP A 305 4.90 -13.64 18.98
N PHE A 306 6.06 -13.33 18.38
CA PHE A 306 6.36 -11.99 17.82
C PHE A 306 5.38 -11.60 16.71
N PHE A 307 5.08 -12.52 15.79
CA PHE A 307 4.08 -12.31 14.73
C PHE A 307 2.62 -12.45 15.22
N ALA A 308 2.42 -12.70 16.52
CA ALA A 308 1.12 -12.87 17.17
C ALA A 308 0.18 -13.89 16.50
N LEU A 309 0.73 -14.90 15.82
CA LEU A 309 -0.03 -15.82 14.96
C LEU A 309 -1.06 -16.66 15.73
N LYS A 310 -0.83 -16.90 17.02
CA LYS A 310 -1.77 -17.65 17.88
C LYS A 310 -3.10 -16.94 18.09
N LYS A 311 -3.12 -15.60 18.05
CA LYS A 311 -4.37 -14.83 18.22
C LYS A 311 -5.35 -15.06 17.07
N LEU A 312 -4.84 -15.37 15.88
CA LEU A 312 -5.59 -15.56 14.65
C LEU A 312 -6.29 -16.92 14.55
N ILE A 313 -6.09 -17.80 15.53
CA ILE A 313 -6.67 -19.15 15.58
C ILE A 313 -7.86 -19.19 16.56
N THR A 314 -7.97 -18.20 17.43
CA THR A 314 -8.98 -18.11 18.50
C THR A 314 -10.17 -17.21 18.16
N GLU A 315 -10.20 -16.64 16.95
CA GLU A 315 -11.33 -15.90 16.37
C GLU A 315 -12.03 -16.75 15.30
#